data_AF-A0A3M1PIJ9-F1
#
_entry.id   AF-A0A3M1PIJ9-F1
#
_cell.length_a   1.000
_cell.length_b   1.000
_cell.length_c   1.000
_cell.angle_alpha   90.00
_cell.angle_beta   90.00
_cell.angle_gamma   90.00
#
_symmetry.space_group_name_H-M   'P 1'
#
loop_
_entity.id
_entity.type
_entity.pdbx_description
1 polymer ?
#
loop_
_entity_poly.entity_id
_entity_poly.type
_entity_poly.pdbx_seq_one_letter_code
_entity_poly.pdbx_strand_id
1 'polypeptide(L)'
;MNAPRHTFRRANDSFRKADHASWHRQQSRLHILRSQLGFTETPSSRPKSCLGCGHYHGLAYGYGDRRQVLICAFHPFGWQSGNCPDWNEDS
;
A
#
# COMPACT_ATOMS: atom_id res chain seq x y z
N MET A 1 -22.23 -32.95 16.16
CA MET A 1 -22.20 -31.78 17.08
C MET A 1 -20.96 -30.94 16.78
N ASN A 2 -21.10 -29.77 16.14
CA ASN A 2 -20.00 -28.85 15.75
C ASN A 2 -20.35 -27.36 16.00
N ALA A 3 -21.35 -27.10 16.85
CA ALA A 3 -21.92 -25.76 17.07
C ALA A 3 -20.99 -24.70 17.68
N PRO A 4 -20.10 -24.99 18.67
CA PRO A 4 -19.37 -23.92 19.35
C PRO A 4 -18.27 -23.29 18.48
N ARG A 5 -17.66 -24.04 17.56
CA ARG A 5 -16.62 -23.49 16.66
C ARG A 5 -17.19 -22.45 15.69
N HIS A 6 -18.48 -22.55 15.36
CA HIS A 6 -19.17 -21.63 14.45
C HIS A 6 -19.54 -20.31 15.13
N THR A 7 -19.95 -20.33 16.40
CA THR A 7 -20.28 -19.10 17.15
C THR A 7 -19.04 -18.26 17.42
N PHE A 8 -17.92 -18.86 17.83
CA PHE A 8 -16.64 -18.14 17.99
C PHE A 8 -16.15 -17.53 16.69
N ARG A 9 -16.28 -18.25 15.57
CA ARG A 9 -15.92 -17.71 14.24
C ARG A 9 -16.77 -16.48 13.89
N ARG A 10 -18.10 -16.56 14.06
CA ARG A 10 -19.01 -15.42 13.80
C ARG A 10 -18.70 -14.21 14.69
N ALA A 11 -18.41 -14.43 15.98
CA ALA A 11 -18.02 -13.35 16.87
C ALA A 11 -16.71 -12.68 16.39
N ASN A 12 -15.69 -13.47 16.04
CA ASN A 12 -14.43 -12.97 15.51
C ASN A 12 -14.62 -12.19 14.20
N ASP A 13 -15.47 -12.69 13.30
CA ASP A 13 -15.80 -11.99 12.06
C ASP A 13 -16.52 -10.66 12.32
N SER A 14 -17.38 -10.61 13.34
CA SER A 14 -18.04 -9.36 13.77
C SER A 14 -17.05 -8.35 14.32
N PHE A 15 -16.11 -8.78 15.17
CA PHE A 15 -15.04 -7.90 15.67
C PHE A 15 -14.18 -7.39 14.52
N ARG A 16 -13.74 -8.25 13.60
CA ARG A 16 -12.98 -7.85 12.40
C ARG A 16 -13.71 -6.82 11.55
N LYS A 17 -15.02 -6.99 11.35
CA LYS A 17 -15.85 -6.02 10.62
C LYS A 17 -15.93 -4.68 11.34
N ALA A 18 -16.10 -4.70 12.67
CA ALA A 18 -16.16 -3.50 13.49
C ALA A 18 -14.81 -2.75 13.47
N ASP A 19 -13.69 -3.47 13.61
CA ASP A 19 -12.34 -2.92 13.55
C ASP A 19 -12.07 -2.29 12.18
N HIS A 20 -12.42 -2.98 11.10
CA HIS A 20 -12.31 -2.44 9.75
C HIS A 20 -13.13 -1.16 9.58
N ALA A 21 -14.39 -1.14 10.03
CA ALA A 21 -15.23 0.05 9.98
C ALA A 21 -14.67 1.20 10.82
N SER A 22 -14.10 0.91 12.00
CA SER A 22 -13.43 1.89 12.84
C SER A 22 -12.20 2.48 12.15
N TRP A 23 -11.36 1.63 11.58
CA TRP A 23 -10.18 2.02 10.79
C TRP A 23 -10.57 2.95 9.64
N HIS A 24 -11.60 2.60 8.85
CA HIS A 24 -12.09 3.45 7.75
C HIS A 24 -12.57 4.83 8.22
N ARG A 25 -13.29 4.90 9.35
CA ARG A 25 -13.71 6.18 9.95
C ARG A 25 -12.50 7.02 10.38
N GLN A 26 -11.49 6.38 10.99
CA GLN A 26 -10.26 7.06 11.39
C GLN A 26 -9.50 7.60 10.18
N GLN A 27 -9.33 6.80 9.12
CA GLN A 27 -8.68 7.24 7.87
C GLN A 27 -9.42 8.42 7.24
N SER A 28 -10.76 8.37 7.18
CA SER A 28 -11.59 9.47 6.64
C SER A 28 -11.40 10.76 7.44
N ARG A 29 -11.40 10.67 8.78
CA ARG A 29 -11.15 11.82 9.67
C ARG A 29 -9.75 12.40 9.47
N LEU A 30 -8.73 11.56 9.36
CA LEU A 30 -7.36 11.99 9.10
C LEU A 30 -7.23 12.68 7.75
N HIS A 31 -7.91 12.19 6.71
CA HIS A 31 -7.93 12.82 5.40
C HIS A 31 -8.52 14.24 5.45
N ILE A 32 -9.66 14.42 6.13
CA ILE A 32 -10.30 15.75 6.34
C ILE A 32 -9.37 16.69 7.12
N LEU A 33 -8.76 16.22 8.21
CA LEU A 33 -7.86 17.05 9.01
C LEU A 33 -6.62 17.47 8.20
N ARG A 34 -6.05 16.56 7.40
CA ARG A 34 -4.93 16.88 6.50
C ARG A 34 -5.30 17.95 5.48
N SER A 35 -6.48 17.86 4.86
CA SER A 35 -6.91 18.85 3.86
C SER A 35 -7.13 20.24 4.45
N GLN A 36 -7.67 20.34 5.67
CA GLN A 36 -7.88 21.62 6.37
C GLN A 36 -6.55 22.35 6.67
N LEU A 37 -5.48 21.61 6.88
CA LEU A 37 -4.13 22.13 7.11
C LEU A 37 -3.36 22.38 5.80
N GLY A 38 -3.97 22.20 4.63
CA GLY A 38 -3.33 22.38 3.33
C GLY A 38 -2.50 21.18 2.84
N PHE A 39 -2.54 20.03 3.52
CA PHE A 39 -1.87 18.80 3.08
C PHE A 39 -2.78 17.96 2.17
N THR A 40 -3.10 18.49 0.99
CA THR A 40 -3.94 17.80 -0.01
C THR A 40 -3.19 16.72 -0.78
N GLU A 41 -1.87 16.86 -0.90
CA GLU A 41 -1.04 15.91 -1.65
C GLU A 41 -0.67 14.70 -0.79
N THR A 42 -0.88 13.52 -1.36
CA THR A 42 -0.35 12.27 -0.82
C THR A 42 0.89 11.93 -1.63
N PRO A 43 2.10 11.88 -1.03
CA PRO A 43 3.29 11.55 -1.78
C PRO A 43 3.11 10.16 -2.41
N SER A 44 3.44 10.07 -3.70
CA SER A 44 3.34 8.80 -4.40
C SER A 44 4.21 7.75 -3.71
N SER A 45 3.67 6.54 -3.55
CA SER A 45 4.45 5.37 -3.11
C SER A 45 5.50 4.95 -4.15
N ARG A 46 5.37 5.46 -5.39
CA ARG A 46 6.33 5.26 -6.47
C ARG A 46 7.53 6.19 -6.26
N PRO A 47 8.77 5.65 -6.22
CA PRO A 47 9.97 6.47 -6.17
C PRO A 47 10.10 7.40 -7.38
N LYS A 48 10.77 8.54 -7.18
CA LYS A 48 11.02 9.54 -8.22
C LYS A 48 11.73 8.96 -9.44
N SER A 49 12.74 8.11 -9.22
CA SER A 49 13.50 7.42 -10.27
C SER A 49 12.64 6.52 -11.16
N CYS A 50 11.44 6.12 -10.70
CA CYS A 50 10.52 5.26 -11.45
C CYS A 50 9.30 6.00 -12.01
N LEU A 51 9.21 7.33 -11.86
CA LEU A 51 8.13 8.11 -12.47
C LEU A 51 8.25 8.01 -14.00
N GLY A 52 7.24 7.43 -14.66
CA GLY A 52 7.24 7.21 -16.11
C GLY A 52 7.93 5.93 -16.59
N CYS A 53 8.50 5.11 -15.70
CA CYS A 53 9.12 3.84 -16.10
C CYS A 53 8.06 2.83 -16.56
N GLY A 54 8.13 2.38 -17.81
CA GLY A 54 7.26 1.33 -18.38
C GLY A 54 7.43 -0.05 -17.72
N HIS A 55 8.53 -0.25 -16.99
CA HIS A 55 8.89 -1.48 -16.29
C HIS A 55 8.72 -1.39 -14.75
N TYR A 56 7.94 -0.42 -14.25
CA TYR A 56 7.64 -0.31 -12.83
C TYR A 56 6.78 -1.50 -12.36
N HIS A 57 7.26 -2.21 -11.33
CA HIS A 57 6.59 -3.39 -10.77
C HIS A 57 5.70 -3.04 -9.56
N GLY A 58 6.28 -2.40 -8.54
CA GLY A 58 5.54 -1.82 -7.41
C GLY A 58 4.79 -2.80 -6.49
N LEU A 59 5.10 -4.10 -6.52
CA LEU A 59 4.41 -5.11 -5.71
C LEU A 59 5.20 -5.50 -4.46
N ALA A 60 4.48 -5.69 -3.36
CA ALA A 60 5.01 -6.20 -2.10
C ALA A 60 4.84 -7.72 -2.00
N TYR A 61 5.92 -8.44 -1.73
CA TYR A 61 5.94 -9.89 -1.55
C TYR A 61 6.19 -10.29 -0.11
N GLY A 62 5.71 -11.47 0.28
CA GLY A 62 5.83 -12.02 1.63
C GLY A 62 4.57 -11.84 2.48
N TYR A 63 4.65 -12.28 3.74
CA TYR A 63 3.55 -12.24 4.71
C TYR A 63 3.95 -11.48 5.97
N GLY A 64 2.95 -10.89 6.65
CA GLY A 64 3.17 -10.19 7.92
C GLY A 64 3.90 -8.85 7.76
N ASP A 65 4.83 -8.61 8.67
CA ASP A 65 5.68 -7.43 8.83
C ASP A 65 6.92 -7.44 7.93
N ARG A 66 7.41 -8.62 7.52
CA ARG A 66 8.61 -8.78 6.66
C ARG A 66 8.32 -8.71 5.17
N ARG A 67 7.37 -7.89 4.76
CA ARG A 67 7.05 -7.75 3.33
C ARG A 67 8.11 -6.93 2.60
N GLN A 68 8.63 -7.46 1.51
CA GLN A 68 9.63 -6.81 0.67
C GLN A 68 8.95 -6.22 -0.57
N VAL A 69 9.14 -4.92 -0.81
CA VAL A 69 8.61 -4.27 -2.01
C VAL A 69 9.64 -4.41 -3.14
N LEU A 70 9.22 -5.01 -4.24
CA LEU A 70 9.99 -5.07 -5.48
C LEU A 70 9.52 -3.95 -6.40
N ILE A 71 10.37 -2.94 -6.57
CA ILE A 71 10.01 -1.71 -7.29
C ILE A 71 10.27 -1.83 -8.80
N CYS A 72 11.42 -2.39 -9.20
CA CYS A 72 11.78 -2.59 -10.59
C CYS A 72 12.12 -4.07 -10.81
N ALA A 73 11.63 -4.66 -11.89
CA ALA A 73 11.89 -6.06 -12.23
C ALA A 73 13.10 -6.25 -13.17
N PHE A 74 13.54 -5.19 -13.86
CA PHE A 74 14.49 -5.29 -14.98
C PHE A 74 15.82 -4.54 -14.77
N HIS A 75 15.91 -3.63 -13.78
CA HIS A 75 17.13 -2.89 -13.50
C HIS A 75 18.01 -3.59 -12.43
N PRO A 76 19.24 -4.06 -12.76
CA PRO A 76 20.07 -4.85 -11.84
C PRO A 76 20.48 -4.11 -10.56
N PHE A 77 20.61 -2.79 -10.64
CA PHE A 77 21.03 -1.94 -9.52
C PHE A 77 19.83 -1.37 -8.73
N GLY A 78 18.60 -1.69 -9.16
CA GLY A 78 17.37 -1.24 -8.51
C GLY A 78 17.12 0.27 -8.61
N TRP A 79 16.04 0.73 -8.00
CA TRP A 79 15.57 2.12 -8.09
C TRP A 79 16.36 3.13 -7.24
N GLN A 80 17.33 2.66 -6.44
CA GLN A 80 18.04 3.48 -5.44
C GLN A 80 18.99 4.49 -6.09
N SER A 81 19.35 4.28 -7.35
CA SER A 81 20.01 5.29 -8.19
C SER A 81 19.04 6.43 -8.50
N GLY A 82 19.58 7.64 -8.69
CA GLY A 82 18.77 8.84 -8.96
C GLY A 82 17.92 8.74 -10.25
N ASN A 83 18.35 7.90 -11.20
CA ASN A 83 17.71 7.71 -12.51
C ASN A 83 17.53 6.23 -12.83
N CYS A 84 16.38 5.89 -13.42
CA CYS A 84 16.15 4.59 -14.05
C CYS A 84 16.72 4.62 -15.48
N PRO A 85 17.58 3.66 -15.89
CA PRO A 85 18.10 3.62 -17.25
C PRO A 85 17.08 3.11 -18.27
N ASP A 86 16.03 2.41 -17.83
CA ASP A 86 14.90 1.98 -18.66
C ASP A 86 13.81 3.06 -18.74
N TRP A 87 14.16 4.30 -18.37
CA TRP A 87 13.28 5.44 -18.48
C TRP A 87 13.30 5.93 -19.92
N ASN A 88 12.25 5.60 -20.67
CA ASN A 88 11.99 6.22 -21.96
C ASN A 88 11.17 7.49 -21.71
N GLU A 89 11.76 8.65 -22.01
CA GLU A 89 10.95 9.82 -22.40
C GLU A 89 10.30 9.46 -23.72
N ASP A 90 9.14 8.82 -23.68
CA ASP A 90 8.29 8.79 -24.88
C ASP A 90 7.92 10.25 -25.20
N SER A 91 8.24 10.62 -26.45
CA SER A 91 8.35 11.96 -27.04
C SER A 91 7.13 12.86 -26.93
#